data_AF-A0A7Z0DTS0-F1
#
_entry.id   AF-A0A7Z0DTS0-F1
#
_cell.length_a   1.000
_cell.length_b   1.000
_cell.length_c   1.000
_cell.angle_alpha   90.00
_cell.angle_beta   90.00
_cell.angle_gamma   90.00
#
_symmetry.space_group_name_H-M   'P 1'
#
loop_
_entity.id
_entity.type
_entity.pdbx_description
1 polymer ?
#
loop_
_entity_poly.entity_id
_entity_poly.type
_entity_poly.pdbx_seq_one_letter_code
_entity_poly.pdbx_strand_id
1 'polypeptide(L)'
;MPTAEPKRLTAEEARNWANDFNSWEIVDCAADLFVEAGLDALISEFADDEREFVRRTAFAMIAGAAFHRKNEPDATILAWLPLIKAYAGDPRNFVRKAVNWALRSIGKRNLTCPAPALAIAKALAESPDKTARWIGKDAAKELAGETLLARLK
;
A
#
# COMPACT_ATOMS: atom_id res chain seq x y z
N MET A 1 -29.98 -21.23 -16.30
CA MET A 1 -29.29 -20.44 -15.26
C MET A 1 -27.91 -20.10 -15.80
N PRO A 2 -27.68 -18.92 -16.39
CA PRO A 2 -26.34 -18.53 -16.78
C PRO A 2 -25.58 -18.17 -15.50
N THR A 3 -24.45 -18.83 -15.26
CA THR A 3 -23.44 -18.41 -14.28
C THR A 3 -23.02 -17.00 -14.65
N ALA A 4 -23.54 -16.00 -13.94
CA ALA A 4 -23.14 -14.62 -14.10
C ALA A 4 -21.64 -14.54 -13.78
N GLU A 5 -20.82 -14.25 -14.78
CA GLU A 5 -19.47 -13.78 -14.53
C GLU A 5 -19.60 -12.56 -13.59
N PRO A 6 -18.95 -12.57 -12.42
CA PRO A 6 -19.00 -11.42 -11.54
C PRO A 6 -18.51 -10.21 -12.35
N LYS A 7 -19.35 -9.16 -12.43
CA LYS A 7 -19.00 -7.91 -13.10
C LYS A 7 -17.60 -7.49 -12.63
N ARG A 8 -16.61 -7.62 -13.52
CA ARG A 8 -15.27 -7.13 -13.22
C ARG A 8 -15.35 -5.62 -13.21
N LEU A 9 -15.05 -5.03 -12.05
CA LEU A 9 -14.96 -3.60 -11.90
C LEU A 9 -13.97 -3.04 -12.93
N THR A 10 -14.41 -2.05 -13.69
CA THR A 10 -13.57 -1.38 -14.70
C THR A 10 -12.76 -0.24 -14.08
N ALA A 11 -11.70 0.17 -14.78
CA ALA A 11 -10.89 1.31 -14.35
C ALA A 11 -11.70 2.61 -14.29
N GLU A 12 -12.68 2.78 -15.19
CA GLU A 12 -13.56 3.95 -15.22
C GLU A 12 -14.52 3.96 -14.03
N GLU A 13 -15.13 2.82 -13.68
CA GLU A 13 -15.95 2.70 -12.47
C GLU A 13 -15.15 2.99 -11.21
N ALA A 14 -13.91 2.48 -11.11
CA ALA A 14 -13.02 2.75 -9.98
C ALA A 14 -12.69 4.25 -9.85
N ARG A 15 -12.44 4.96 -10.97
CA ARG A 15 -12.25 6.42 -10.96
C ARG A 15 -13.50 7.16 -10.52
N ASN A 16 -14.68 6.71 -10.97
CA ASN A 16 -15.94 7.31 -10.56
C ASN A 16 -16.16 7.14 -9.06
N TRP A 17 -15.90 5.95 -8.51
CA TRP A 17 -15.97 5.72 -7.06
C TRP A 17 -15.00 6.61 -6.30
N ALA A 18 -13.79 6.82 -6.84
CA ALA A 18 -12.79 7.68 -6.23
C ALA A 18 -13.23 9.14 -6.08
N ASN A 19 -14.18 9.61 -6.91
CA ASN A 19 -14.75 10.95 -6.78
C ASN A 19 -15.64 11.10 -5.54
N ASP A 20 -16.23 10.00 -5.06
CA ASP A 20 -17.16 9.99 -3.92
C ASP A 20 -16.49 9.62 -2.59
N PHE A 21 -15.17 9.38 -2.58
CA PHE A 21 -14.46 9.01 -1.36
C PHE A 21 -14.44 10.14 -0.33
N ASN A 22 -15.09 9.88 0.81
CA ASN A 22 -15.21 10.82 1.92
C ASN A 22 -14.78 10.25 3.28
N SER A 23 -14.38 8.97 3.33
CA SER A 23 -13.95 8.27 4.53
C SER A 23 -12.89 7.22 4.21
N TRP A 24 -11.99 7.01 5.17
CA TRP A 24 -10.93 6.01 5.07
C TRP A 24 -11.47 4.58 5.01
N GLU A 25 -12.63 4.29 5.62
CA GLU A 25 -13.23 2.94 5.62
C GLU A 25 -13.74 2.57 4.22
N ILE A 26 -14.37 3.54 3.53
CA ILE A 26 -14.84 3.37 2.15
C ILE A 26 -13.64 3.17 1.22
N VAL A 27 -12.58 3.96 1.41
CA VAL A 27 -11.34 3.83 0.65
C VAL A 27 -10.73 2.45 0.80
N ASP A 28 -10.58 1.96 2.04
CA ASP A 28 -9.92 0.68 2.30
C ASP A 28 -10.75 -0.49 1.72
N CYS A 29 -12.09 -0.45 1.85
CA CYS A 29 -12.98 -1.43 1.24
C CYS A 29 -12.93 -1.40 -0.30
N ALA A 30 -12.93 -0.20 -0.90
CA ALA A 30 -12.83 -0.05 -2.35
C ALA A 30 -11.45 -0.51 -2.87
N ALA A 31 -10.38 -0.23 -2.14
CA ALA A 31 -9.03 -0.64 -2.51
C ALA A 31 -8.90 -2.17 -2.64
N ASP A 32 -9.50 -2.94 -1.72
CA ASP A 32 -9.51 -4.40 -1.79
C ASP A 32 -10.24 -4.88 -3.06
N LEU A 33 -11.40 -4.30 -3.38
CA LEU A 33 -12.14 -4.60 -4.61
C LEU A 33 -11.34 -4.25 -5.87
N PHE A 34 -10.58 -3.16 -5.86
CA PHE A 34 -9.75 -2.74 -6.99
C PHE A 34 -8.59 -3.70 -7.22
N VAL A 35 -7.98 -4.20 -6.13
CA VAL A 35 -6.93 -5.21 -6.17
C VAL A 35 -7.47 -6.55 -6.66
N GLU A 36 -8.64 -6.97 -6.21
CA GLU A 36 -9.31 -8.20 -6.70
C GLU A 36 -9.68 -8.10 -8.19
N ALA A 37 -10.08 -6.91 -8.64
CA ALA A 37 -10.37 -6.64 -10.05
C ALA A 37 -9.12 -6.50 -10.94
N GLY A 38 -7.91 -6.49 -10.36
CA GLY A 38 -6.65 -6.38 -11.11
C GLY A 38 -6.35 -4.97 -11.64
N LEU A 39 -6.84 -3.93 -10.98
CA LEU A 39 -6.73 -2.53 -11.41
C LEU A 39 -5.43 -1.85 -10.96
N ASP A 40 -4.31 -2.58 -10.92
CA ASP A 40 -3.04 -2.09 -10.35
C ASP A 40 -2.45 -0.89 -11.09
N ALA A 41 -2.81 -0.73 -12.37
CA ALA A 41 -2.41 0.44 -13.16
C ALA A 41 -2.86 1.76 -12.53
N LEU A 42 -3.99 1.76 -11.81
CA LEU A 42 -4.53 2.94 -11.13
C LEU A 42 -3.72 3.34 -9.89
N ILE A 43 -2.87 2.48 -9.33
CA ILE A 43 -2.08 2.81 -8.13
C ILE A 43 -1.23 4.05 -8.36
N SER A 44 -0.58 4.13 -9.52
CA SER A 44 0.27 5.28 -9.88
C SER A 44 -0.55 6.56 -10.07
N GLU A 45 -1.69 6.46 -10.75
CA GLU A 45 -2.63 7.57 -10.99
C GLU A 45 -3.18 8.12 -9.67
N PHE A 46 -3.66 7.24 -8.80
CA PHE A 46 -4.20 7.62 -7.50
C PHE A 46 -3.13 8.19 -6.56
N ALA A 47 -1.89 7.69 -6.62
CA ALA A 47 -0.80 8.22 -5.79
C ALA A 47 -0.47 9.68 -6.14
N ASP A 48 -0.53 10.04 -7.43
CA ASP A 48 -0.27 11.39 -7.92
C ASP A 48 -1.41 12.37 -7.61
N ASP A 49 -2.64 11.87 -7.45
CA ASP A 49 -3.81 12.69 -7.14
C ASP A 49 -3.62 13.50 -5.83
N GLU A 50 -4.01 14.78 -5.87
CA GLU A 50 -3.89 15.69 -4.73
C GLU A 50 -4.97 15.46 -3.67
N ARG A 51 -6.08 14.77 -3.98
CA ARG A 51 -7.16 14.48 -3.03
C ARG A 51 -6.70 13.45 -2.00
N GLU A 52 -6.89 13.74 -0.71
CA GLU A 52 -6.35 12.93 0.40
C GLU A 52 -6.80 11.47 0.33
N PHE A 53 -8.11 11.25 0.11
CA PHE A 53 -8.68 9.91 0.08
C PHE A 53 -8.31 9.13 -1.18
N VAL A 54 -8.22 9.78 -2.34
CA VAL A 54 -7.76 9.15 -3.58
C VAL A 54 -6.31 8.71 -3.45
N ARG A 55 -5.44 9.59 -2.93
CA ARG A 55 -4.05 9.23 -2.65
C ARG A 55 -3.92 8.11 -1.64
N ARG A 56 -4.76 8.12 -0.60
CA ARG A 56 -4.82 7.01 0.36
C ARG A 56 -5.15 5.69 -0.36
N THR A 57 -6.07 5.68 -1.31
CA THR A 57 -6.46 4.48 -2.08
C THR A 57 -5.27 3.80 -2.72
N ALA A 58 -4.34 4.53 -3.32
CA ALA A 58 -3.14 3.94 -3.91
C ALA A 58 -2.35 3.09 -2.90
N PHE A 59 -2.12 3.60 -1.70
CA PHE A 59 -1.37 2.89 -0.67
C PHE A 59 -2.19 1.79 0.01
N ALA A 60 -3.49 1.97 0.15
CA ALA A 60 -4.39 0.91 0.59
C ALA A 60 -4.39 -0.26 -0.40
N MET A 61 -4.42 0.00 -1.72
CA MET A 61 -4.30 -1.03 -2.76
C MET A 61 -2.97 -1.79 -2.65
N ILE A 62 -1.85 -1.09 -2.44
CA ILE A 62 -0.55 -1.75 -2.25
C ILE A 62 -0.57 -2.65 -1.00
N ALA A 63 -1.15 -2.17 0.11
CA ALA A 63 -1.26 -2.96 1.33
C ALA A 63 -2.13 -4.21 1.12
N GLY A 64 -3.31 -4.06 0.49
CA GLY A 64 -4.21 -5.16 0.15
C GLY A 64 -3.54 -6.17 -0.78
N ALA A 65 -2.88 -5.71 -1.85
CA ALA A 65 -2.14 -6.58 -2.76
C ALA A 65 -1.05 -7.39 -2.05
N ALA A 66 -0.33 -6.79 -1.10
CA ALA A 66 0.67 -7.49 -0.30
C ALA A 66 0.06 -8.61 0.55
N PHE A 67 -1.16 -8.43 1.10
CA PHE A 67 -1.87 -9.44 1.89
C PHE A 67 -2.55 -10.54 1.06
N HIS A 68 -3.31 -10.15 0.03
CA HIS A 68 -4.20 -11.05 -0.69
C HIS A 68 -3.45 -11.87 -1.74
N ARG A 69 -2.48 -11.28 -2.43
CA ARG A 69 -1.85 -11.92 -3.60
C ARG A 69 -0.64 -12.77 -3.25
N LYS A 70 -0.79 -13.78 -2.40
CA LYS A 70 0.35 -14.60 -1.90
C LYS A 70 1.16 -15.31 -2.99
N ASN A 71 0.55 -15.57 -4.15
CA ASN A 71 1.18 -16.25 -5.29
C ASN A 71 1.84 -15.30 -6.29
N GLU A 72 1.65 -13.98 -6.13
CA GLU A 72 2.28 -12.99 -7.00
C GLU A 72 3.80 -12.98 -6.79
N PRO A 73 4.61 -12.83 -7.84
CA PRO A 73 6.05 -12.67 -7.69
C PRO A 73 6.39 -11.49 -6.76
N ASP A 74 7.36 -11.70 -5.87
CA ASP A 74 7.81 -10.65 -4.95
C ASP A 74 8.26 -9.39 -5.68
N ALA A 75 8.84 -9.54 -6.87
CA ALA A 75 9.26 -8.44 -7.72
C ALA A 75 8.10 -7.47 -8.05
N THR A 76 6.88 -7.97 -8.30
CA THR A 76 5.71 -7.13 -8.57
C THR A 76 5.37 -6.24 -7.38
N ILE A 77 5.39 -6.82 -6.18
CA ILE A 77 5.05 -6.10 -4.95
C ILE A 77 6.16 -5.12 -4.56
N LEU A 78 7.42 -5.56 -4.68
CA LEU A 78 8.59 -4.74 -4.38
C LEU A 78 8.74 -3.55 -5.34
N ALA A 79 8.20 -3.64 -6.56
CA ALA A 79 8.20 -2.54 -7.52
C ALA A 79 7.43 -1.30 -7.02
N TRP A 80 6.56 -1.43 -6.01
CA TRP A 80 5.87 -0.29 -5.39
C TRP A 80 6.65 0.39 -4.26
N LEU A 81 7.77 -0.17 -3.80
CA LEU A 81 8.60 0.43 -2.75
C LEU A 81 9.12 1.85 -3.11
N PRO A 82 9.58 2.13 -4.35
CA PRO A 82 9.95 3.49 -4.74
C PRO A 82 8.79 4.48 -4.64
N LEU A 83 7.57 4.05 -4.98
CA LEU A 83 6.37 4.88 -4.90
C LEU A 83 6.04 5.22 -3.44
N ILE A 84 6.08 4.23 -2.54
CA ILE A 84 5.93 4.44 -1.09
C ILE A 84 6.97 5.45 -0.58
N LYS A 85 8.24 5.31 -0.98
CA LYS A 85 9.31 6.22 -0.57
C LYS A 85 9.06 7.65 -1.07
N ALA A 86 8.60 7.82 -2.31
CA ALA A 86 8.34 9.12 -2.91
C ALA A 86 7.25 9.90 -2.16
N TYR A 87 6.20 9.22 -1.70
CA TYR A 87 5.06 9.83 -1.02
C TYR A 87 5.10 9.76 0.52
N ALA A 88 6.18 9.24 1.11
CA ALA A 88 6.34 9.16 2.55
C ALA A 88 6.45 10.53 3.26
N GLY A 89 6.69 11.62 2.53
CA GLY A 89 6.70 12.98 3.07
C GLY A 89 5.32 13.60 3.27
N ASP A 90 4.23 12.93 2.86
CA ASP A 90 2.89 13.50 2.90
C ASP A 90 2.39 13.68 4.35
N PRO A 91 2.17 14.92 4.85
CA PRO A 91 1.85 15.16 6.25
C PRO A 91 0.41 14.76 6.63
N ARG A 92 -0.44 14.45 5.65
CA ARG A 92 -1.86 14.18 5.86
C ARG A 92 -2.06 12.87 6.59
N ASN A 93 -2.89 12.89 7.63
CA ASN A 93 -2.99 11.80 8.60
C ASN A 93 -3.44 10.49 7.96
N PHE A 94 -4.38 10.54 7.02
CA PHE A 94 -4.88 9.33 6.40
C PHE A 94 -3.89 8.77 5.37
N VAL A 95 -3.19 9.64 4.65
CA VAL A 95 -2.16 9.24 3.66
C VAL A 95 -0.94 8.66 4.38
N ARG A 96 -0.33 9.37 5.34
CA ARG A 96 0.88 8.87 6.03
C ARG A 96 0.66 7.52 6.72
N LYS A 97 -0.54 7.30 7.27
CA LYS A 97 -0.92 6.01 7.87
C LYS A 97 -1.02 4.91 6.81
N ALA A 98 -1.62 5.20 5.65
CA ALA A 98 -1.70 4.24 4.56
C ALA A 98 -0.32 3.93 3.94
N VAL A 99 0.54 4.93 3.76
CA VAL A 99 1.93 4.73 3.31
C VAL A 99 2.71 3.85 4.28
N ASN A 100 2.62 4.13 5.58
CA ASN A 100 3.24 3.28 6.60
C ASN A 100 2.69 1.85 6.58
N TRP A 101 1.37 1.73 6.47
CA TRP A 101 0.70 0.44 6.41
C TRP A 101 1.16 -0.37 5.18
N ALA A 102 1.21 0.24 4.00
CA ALA A 102 1.72 -0.37 2.78
C ALA A 102 3.16 -0.89 2.96
N LEU A 103 4.06 -0.07 3.49
CA LEU A 103 5.46 -0.46 3.71
C LEU A 103 5.59 -1.67 4.64
N ARG A 104 4.82 -1.66 5.74
CA ARG A 104 4.78 -2.77 6.71
C ARG A 104 4.18 -4.03 6.10
N SER A 105 3.11 -3.91 5.33
CA SER A 105 2.44 -5.04 4.68
C SER A 105 3.36 -5.73 3.66
N ILE A 106 4.09 -4.95 2.85
CA ILE A 106 5.10 -5.51 1.94
C ILE A 106 6.16 -6.28 2.73
N GLY A 107 6.74 -5.66 3.76
CA GLY A 107 7.81 -6.29 4.54
C GLY A 107 7.37 -7.52 5.34
N LYS A 108 6.08 -7.68 5.64
CA LYS A 108 5.52 -8.83 6.36
C LYS A 108 5.01 -9.96 5.47
N ARG A 109 5.05 -9.78 4.15
CA ARG A 109 4.47 -10.71 3.19
C ARG A 109 5.10 -12.10 3.27
N ASN A 110 6.43 -12.16 3.31
CA ASN A 110 7.23 -13.40 3.32
C ASN A 110 8.66 -13.11 3.84
N LEU A 111 9.59 -14.07 3.69
CA LEU A 111 10.97 -13.95 4.17
C LEU A 111 11.91 -13.11 3.28
N THR A 112 11.56 -12.86 2.03
CA THR A 112 12.41 -12.14 1.04
C THR A 112 12.12 -10.64 1.01
N CYS A 113 10.88 -10.23 1.29
CA CYS A 113 10.44 -8.84 1.34
C CYS A 113 10.88 -7.98 2.56
N PRO A 114 11.22 -8.52 3.76
CA PRO A 114 11.60 -7.71 4.91
C PRO A 114 12.86 -6.90 4.65
N ALA A 115 13.87 -7.49 3.98
CA ALA A 115 15.15 -6.82 3.75
C ALA A 115 15.01 -5.57 2.84
N PRO A 116 14.36 -5.62 1.67
CA PRO A 116 14.09 -4.42 0.86
C PRO A 116 13.22 -3.38 1.59
N ALA A 117 12.15 -3.82 2.27
CA ALA A 117 11.28 -2.90 3.00
C ALA A 117 12.00 -2.21 4.16
N LEU A 118 12.87 -2.93 4.87
CA LEU A 118 13.69 -2.39 5.95
C LEU A 118 14.72 -1.38 5.44
N ALA A 119 15.30 -1.59 4.25
CA ALA A 119 16.20 -0.63 3.63
C ALA A 119 15.49 0.71 3.37
N ILE A 120 14.26 0.68 2.85
CA ILE A 120 13.43 1.87 2.66
C ILE A 120 13.07 2.50 4.01
N ALA A 121 12.65 1.70 4.99
CA ALA A 121 12.29 2.20 6.32
C ALA A 121 13.47 2.92 7.00
N LYS A 122 14.69 2.38 6.90
CA LYS A 122 15.92 3.01 7.42
C LYS A 122 16.20 4.33 6.72
N ALA A 123 16.14 4.37 5.38
CA ALA A 123 16.35 5.61 4.62
C ALA A 123 15.31 6.69 5.00
N LEU A 124 14.05 6.30 5.20
CA LEU A 124 13.00 7.22 5.66
C LEU A 124 13.25 7.70 7.10
N ALA A 125 13.75 6.84 7.99
CA ALA A 125 14.08 7.19 9.37
C ALA A 125 15.22 8.22 9.52
N GLU A 126 16.05 8.37 8.48
CA GLU A 126 17.12 9.37 8.40
C GLU A 126 16.65 10.68 7.71
N SER A 127 15.45 10.69 7.12
CA SER A 127 14.92 11.83 6.39
C SER A 127 14.81 13.10 7.26
N PRO A 128 15.12 14.29 6.73
CA PRO A 128 14.85 15.55 7.42
C PRO A 128 13.35 15.75 7.69
N ASP A 129 12.49 15.23 6.81
CA ASP A 129 11.03 15.34 6.92
C ASP A 129 10.49 14.53 8.11
N LYS A 130 9.63 15.17 8.92
CA LYS A 130 9.11 14.57 10.17
C LYS A 130 8.15 13.41 9.89
N THR A 131 7.38 13.48 8.82
CA THR A 131 6.42 12.45 8.43
C THR A 131 7.16 11.21 7.95
N ALA A 132 8.06 11.36 6.99
CA ALA A 132 8.91 10.30 6.46
C ALA A 132 9.69 9.62 7.60
N ARG A 133 10.27 10.42 8.49
CA ARG A 133 11.02 9.93 9.66
C ARG A 133 10.15 9.08 10.59
N TRP A 134 8.91 9.50 10.84
CA TRP A 134 7.97 8.74 11.65
C TRP A 134 7.61 7.41 11.00
N ILE A 135 7.29 7.42 9.70
CA ILE A 135 6.98 6.21 8.92
C ILE A 135 8.16 5.24 8.97
N GLY A 136 9.37 5.73 8.68
CA GLY A 136 10.58 4.91 8.66
C GLY A 136 10.89 4.28 10.01
N LYS A 137 10.80 5.05 11.11
CA LYS A 137 11.04 4.52 12.47
C LYS A 137 10.01 3.47 12.88
N ASP A 138 8.73 3.71 12.59
CA ASP A 138 7.64 2.78 12.93
C ASP A 138 7.79 1.46 12.15
N ALA A 139 7.95 1.55 10.83
CA ALA A 139 8.14 0.39 9.97
C ALA A 139 9.43 -0.38 10.30
N ALA A 140 10.55 0.31 10.53
CA ALA A 140 11.81 -0.36 10.87
C ALA A 140 11.74 -1.12 12.19
N LYS A 141 11.08 -0.54 13.21
CA LYS A 141 10.89 -1.20 14.51
C LYS A 141 10.11 -2.51 14.36
N GLU A 142 9.09 -2.52 13.52
CA GLU A 142 8.27 -3.71 13.34
C GLU A 142 8.93 -4.77 12.44
N LEU A 143 9.55 -4.35 11.34
CA LEU A 143 10.21 -5.25 10.39
C LEU A 143 11.51 -5.85 10.92
N ALA A 144 12.19 -5.16 11.84
CA ALA A 144 13.38 -5.68 12.51
C ALA A 144 13.06 -6.59 13.71
N GLY A 145 11.78 -6.77 14.06
CA GLY A 145 11.37 -7.59 15.19
C GLY A 145 11.68 -9.06 14.98
N GLU A 146 12.45 -9.67 15.89
CA GLU A 146 12.77 -11.11 15.87
C GLU A 146 11.52 -11.99 15.85
N THR A 147 10.43 -11.55 16.49
CA THR A 147 9.13 -12.23 16.48
C THR A 147 8.51 -12.33 15.08
N LEU A 148 8.70 -11.30 14.23
CA LEU A 148 8.21 -11.34 12.86
C LEU A 148 9.01 -12.35 12.04
N LEU A 149 10.34 -12.32 12.15
CA LEU A 149 11.23 -13.25 11.45
C LEU A 149 11.01 -14.71 11.89
N ALA A 150 10.73 -14.94 13.17
CA ALA A 150 10.39 -16.26 13.69
C ALA A 150 9.03 -16.77 13.21
N ARG A 151 8.06 -15.87 12.99
CA ARG A 151 6.70 -16.21 12.50
C ARG A 151 6.66 -16.46 10.99
N LEU A 152 7.63 -15.94 10.25
CA LEU A 152 7.74 -16.11 8.80
C LEU A 152 8.59 -17.33 8.38
N LYS A 153 9.32 -17.94 9.32
CA LYS A 153 10.00 -19.24 9.17
C LYS A 153 8.99 -20.38 9.26
#